data_AF-A0A7Z7NQZ6-F1
#
_entry.id   AF-A0A7Z7NQZ6-F1
#
_cell.length_a   1.000
_cell.length_b   1.000
_cell.length_c   1.000
_cell.angle_alpha   90.00
_cell.angle_beta   90.00
_cell.angle_gamma   90.00
#
_symmetry.space_group_name_H-M   'P 1'
#
loop_
_entity.id
_entity.type
_entity.pdbx_description
1 polymer ?
#
loop_
_entity_poly.entity_id
_entity_poly.type
_entity_poly.pdbx_seq_one_letter_code
_entity_poly.pdbx_strand_id
1 'polypeptide(L)' 'MVAANAPLTLKAIKRAFLELERAGTPRDMAIAQRMIDACYASEDHLEGRAAFGERRQPRFKGV' A
#
# COMPACT_ATOMS: atom_id res chain seq x y z
N MET A 1 13.17 -3.63 -8.68
CA MET A 1 12.49 -4.89 -8.28
C MET A 1 11.28 -4.52 -7.43
N VAL A 2 10.17 -5.26 -7.52
CA VAL A 2 8.95 -5.00 -6.72
C VAL A 2 9.21 -5.08 -5.21
N ALA A 3 10.17 -5.91 -4.78
CA ALA A 3 10.57 -6.06 -3.38
C ALA A 3 11.11 -4.78 -2.72
N ALA A 4 11.49 -3.76 -3.50
CA ALA A 4 11.95 -2.47 -2.99
C ALA A 4 10.80 -1.49 -2.68
N ASN A 5 9.55 -1.85 -2.96
CA ASN A 5 8.38 -1.00 -2.71
C ASN A 5 7.81 -1.21 -1.31
N ALA A 6 7.08 -0.21 -0.80
CA ALA A 6 6.45 -0.28 0.52
C ALA A 6 5.50 -1.49 0.63
N PRO A 7 5.72 -2.41 1.58
CA PRO A 7 4.92 -3.63 1.70
C PRO A 7 3.43 -3.35 1.89
N LEU A 8 3.06 -2.33 2.65
CA LEU A 8 1.66 -1.96 2.88
C LEU A 8 0.99 -1.41 1.61
N THR A 9 1.71 -0.65 0.79
CA THR A 9 1.23 -0.17 -0.51
C THR A 9 0.92 -1.34 -1.44
N LEU A 10 1.85 -2.30 -1.55
CA LEU A 10 1.65 -3.48 -2.40
C LEU A 10 0.45 -4.32 -1.92
N LYS A 11 0.28 -4.49 -0.60
CA LYS A 11 -0.87 -5.20 -0.03
C LYS A 11 -2.19 -4.50 -0.33
N ALA A 12 -2.25 -3.18 -0.16
CA ALA A 12 -3.45 -2.38 -0.43
C ALA A 12 -3.85 -2.44 -1.91
N ILE A 13 -2.89 -2.25 -2.82
CA ILE A 13 -3.11 -2.35 -4.27
C ILE A 13 -3.63 -3.74 -4.65
N LYS A 14 -2.98 -4.80 -4.15
CA LYS A 14 -3.43 -6.18 -4.42
C LYS A 14 -4.86 -6.41 -3.94
N ARG A 15 -5.21 -5.93 -2.73
CA ARG A 15 -6.58 -6.06 -2.21
C ARG A 15 -7.59 -5.33 -3.10
N ALA A 16 -7.27 -4.11 -3.51
CA ALA A 16 -8.14 -3.31 -4.37
C ALA A 16 -8.40 -4.03 -5.70
N PHE A 17 -7.36 -4.57 -6.35
CA PHE A 17 -7.53 -5.34 -7.59
C PHE A 17 -8.40 -6.58 -7.42
N LEU A 18 -8.18 -7.37 -6.36
CA LEU A 18 -9.00 -8.55 -6.09
C LEU A 18 -10.48 -8.22 -5.88
N GLU A 19 -10.78 -7.05 -5.29
CA GLU A 19 -12.16 -6.60 -5.13
C GLU A 19 -12.76 -6.07 -6.43
N LEU A 20 -11.96 -5.46 -7.32
CA LEU A 20 -12.42 -5.05 -8.65
C LEU A 20 -12.72 -6.25 -9.55
N GLU A 21 -11.89 -7.30 -9.49
CA GLU A 21 -12.04 -8.54 -10.26
C GLU A 21 -13.15 -9.46 -9.74
N ARG A 22 -13.71 -9.17 -8.56
CA ARG A 22 -14.73 -10.00 -7.92
C ARG A 22 -16.01 -10.02 -8.76
N ALA A 23 -16.34 -11.19 -9.32
CA ALA A 23 -17.58 -11.47 -10.04
C ALA A 23 -18.50 -12.36 -9.20
N GLY A 24 -19.81 -12.11 -9.24
CA GLY A 24 -20.81 -12.97 -8.59
C GLY A 24 -20.92 -12.86 -7.06
N THR A 25 -20.10 -12.02 -6.41
CA THR A 25 -20.25 -11.68 -4.98
C THR A 25 -20.09 -10.17 -4.76
N PRO A 26 -20.74 -9.59 -3.73
CA PRO A 26 -20.54 -8.18 -3.40
C PRO A 26 -19.07 -7.87 -3.12
N ARG A 27 -18.60 -6.73 -3.63
CA ARG A 27 -17.26 -6.22 -3.36
C ARG A 27 -17.21 -5.65 -1.95
N ASP A 28 -16.15 -5.95 -1.22
CA ASP A 28 -15.80 -5.31 0.03
C ASP A 28 -14.85 -4.15 -0.25
N MET A 29 -15.42 -3.03 -0.70
CA MET A 29 -14.63 -1.81 -0.90
C MET A 29 -14.15 -1.21 0.43
N ALA A 30 -14.84 -1.53 1.54
CA ALA A 30 -14.49 -1.01 2.86
C ALA A 30 -13.17 -1.60 3.37
N ILE A 31 -12.90 -2.89 3.15
CA ILE A 31 -11.59 -3.45 3.52
C ILE A 31 -10.46 -2.90 2.65
N ALA A 32 -10.71 -2.67 1.35
CA ALA A 32 -9.72 -2.04 0.48
C ALA A 32 -9.38 -0.62 0.99
N GLN A 33 -10.39 0.17 1.36
CA GLN A 33 -10.18 1.50 1.94
C GLN A 33 -9.42 1.44 3.26
N ARG A 34 -9.78 0.55 4.19
CA ARG A 34 -9.06 0.39 5.47
C ARG A 34 -7.57 0.07 5.26
N MET A 35 -7.24 -0.74 4.25
CA MET A 35 -5.85 -1.06 3.93
C MET A 35 -5.10 0.13 3.31
N ILE A 36 -5.78 0.95 2.51
CA ILE A 36 -5.22 2.21 2.00
C ILE A 36 -4.95 3.16 3.16
N ASP A 37 -5.91 3.35 4.06
CA ASP A 37 -5.75 4.24 5.23
C ASP A 37 -4.58 3.81 6.12
N ALA A 38 -4.45 2.50 6.38
CA ALA A 38 -3.31 1.95 7.11
C ALA A 38 -1.98 2.18 6.39
N CYS A 39 -1.95 2.09 5.05
CA CYS A 39 -0.77 2.44 4.28
C CYS A 39 -0.40 3.93 4.45
N TYR A 40 -1.36 4.84 4.39
CA TYR A 40 -1.10 6.28 4.53
C TYR A 40 -0.65 6.68 5.94
N ALA A 41 -1.13 5.96 6.96
CA ALA A 41 -0.75 6.18 8.36
C ALA A 41 0.61 5.55 8.75
N SER A 42 1.21 4.72 7.88
CA SER A 42 2.43 3.97 8.18
C SER A 42 3.71 4.82 8.20
N GLU A 43 4.71 4.34 8.93
CA GLU A 43 6.07 4.91 8.88
C GLU A 43 6.65 4.84 7.46
N ASP A 44 6.31 3.78 6.72
CA ASP A 44 6.75 3.57 5.35
C ASP A 44 6.29 4.69 4.40
N HIS A 45 5.08 5.23 4.61
CA HIS A 45 4.60 6.35 3.81
C HIS A 45 5.37 7.65 4.13
N LEU A 46 5.71 7.88 5.40
CA LEU A 46 6.55 9.02 5.80
C LEU A 46 7.97 8.89 5.23
N GLU A 47 8.57 7.72 5.36
CA GLU A 47 9.91 7.40 4.84
C GLU A 47 9.96 7.49 3.31
N GLY A 48 8.93 7.01 2.61
CA GLY A 48 8.84 7.12 1.15
C GLY A 48 8.87 8.59 0.69
N ARG A 49 8.16 9.48 1.40
CA ARG A 49 8.18 10.92 1.10
C ARG A 49 9.53 11.56 1.43
N ALA A 50 10.13 11.21 2.58
CA ALA A 50 11.44 11.72 2.98
C ALA A 50 12.54 11.29 2.00
N ALA A 51 12.63 9.99 1.71
CA ALA A 51 13.59 9.43 0.78
C ALA A 51 13.48 10.03 -0.63
N PHE A 52 12.26 10.30 -1.10
CA PHE A 52 12.02 10.97 -2.37
C PHE A 52 12.57 12.40 -2.38
N GLY A 53 12.29 13.18 -1.34
CA GLY A 53 12.83 14.55 -1.19
C GLY A 53 14.36 14.58 -1.10
N GLU A 54 14.95 13.59 -0.42
CA GLU A 54 16.39 13.43 -0.24
C GLU A 54 17.10 12.74 -1.42
N ARG A 55 16.37 12.33 -2.46
CA ARG A 55 16.89 11.58 -3.63
C ARG A 55 17.67 10.32 -3.25
N ARG A 56 17.26 9.64 -2.19
CA ARG A 56 17.83 8.36 -1.74
C ARG A 56 16.81 7.24 -1.88
N GLN A 57 17.28 6.00 -1.77
CA GLN A 57 16.36 4.86 -1.71
C GLN A 57 15.66 4.81 -0.34
N PRO A 58 14.34 4.58 -0.30
CA PRO A 58 13.60 4.42 0.94
C PRO A 58 13.94 3.10 1.64
N ARG A 59 13.83 3.08 2.96
CA ARG A 59 14.00 1.90 3.81
C ARG A 59 12.69 1.50 4.46
N PHE A 60 11.89 0.72 3.74
CA PHE A 60 10.59 0.25 4.24
C PHE A 60 10.74 -0.88 5.27
N LYS A 61 9.95 -0.80 6.35
CA LYS A 61 9.89 -1.80 7.43
C LYS A 61 8.62 -2.65 7.38
N GLY A 62 7.58 -2.20 6.67
CA GLY A 62 6.31 -2.92 6.54
C GLY A 62 5.40 -2.81 7.77
N VAL A 63 5.57 -1.78 8.59
CA VAL A 63 4.77 -1.49 9.80
C VAL A 63 4.08 -0.13 9.72
#